data_AF-A0A962WBQ6-F1
#
_entry.id   AF-A0A962WBQ6-F1
#
_cell.length_a   1.000
_cell.length_b   1.000
_cell.length_c   1.000
_cell.angle_alpha   90.00
_cell.angle_beta   90.00
_cell.angle_gamma   90.00
#
_symmetry.space_group_name_H-M   'P 1'
#
loop_
_entity.id
_entity.type
_entity.pdbx_description
1 polymer ?
#
loop_
_entity_poly.entity_id
_entity_poly.type
_entity_poly.pdbx_seq_one_letter_code
_entity_poly.pdbx_strand_id
1 'polypeptide(L)'
;MKAETESQKRSHKQKEAPFVELVTGDLVSSQIKVPAHEFTGASLIEAAKLDPAPDLVLLALLTSGGIETIRASEIINVAAVQRIYVGRGDRTWRFTLNNESMEWASETISETVLRHFVGGDDDVEIVIRQNPDEETVLEQGTSVSLDGSSIETFHSRRVTREITVYYNNDPFEGVARVYGVGELRTLFAVPEGFVFEVIRGDGEFVELNPNQHIRLKDGMQFVSHAPYGVSS
;
A
#
# COMPACT_ATOMS: atom_id res chain seq x y z
N MET A 1 -15.20 61.53 7.83
CA MET A 1 -14.43 60.49 8.55
C MET A 1 -15.30 59.27 8.74
N LYS A 2 -15.20 58.30 7.81
CA LYS A 2 -15.75 56.95 7.96
C LYS A 2 -14.73 56.01 7.34
N ALA A 3 -13.71 55.69 8.12
CA ALA A 3 -12.68 54.73 7.77
C ALA A 3 -12.26 54.08 9.08
N GLU A 4 -13.10 53.16 9.56
CA GLU A 4 -12.75 52.18 10.58
C GLU A 4 -13.97 51.30 10.76
N THR A 5 -14.01 50.18 10.04
CA THR A 5 -14.30 48.82 10.54
C THR A 5 -14.38 47.90 9.32
N GLU A 6 -13.27 47.79 8.57
CA GLU A 6 -13.13 46.79 7.50
C GLU A 6 -12.07 45.73 7.85
N SER A 7 -11.70 45.62 9.14
CA SER A 7 -10.68 44.69 9.64
C SER A 7 -11.28 43.45 10.34
N GLN A 8 -12.50 43.05 10.01
CA GLN A 8 -13.13 41.82 10.52
C GLN A 8 -13.82 41.02 9.41
N LYS A 9 -13.09 40.78 8.31
CA LYS A 9 -13.37 39.69 7.37
C LYS A 9 -12.08 38.93 7.03
N ARG A 10 -11.33 38.52 8.07
CA ARG A 10 -10.39 37.41 7.89
C ARG A 10 -11.20 36.11 7.93
N SER A 11 -11.50 35.62 6.74
CA SER A 11 -11.96 34.27 6.42
C SER A 11 -11.37 33.22 7.37
N HIS A 12 -12.13 32.81 8.39
CA HIS A 12 -11.95 31.49 9.01
C HIS A 12 -12.56 30.48 8.05
N LYS A 13 -11.83 30.14 6.99
CA LYS A 13 -12.08 28.92 6.24
C LYS A 13 -11.73 27.81 7.22
N GLN A 14 -12.74 27.21 7.86
CA GLN A 14 -12.59 26.10 8.78
C GLN A 14 -11.87 24.99 7.99
N LYS A 15 -10.54 24.86 8.19
CA LYS A 15 -9.76 23.81 7.52
C LYS A 15 -10.34 22.48 7.99
N GLU A 16 -10.75 21.65 7.03
CA GLU A 16 -11.24 20.31 7.34
C GLU A 16 -10.16 19.57 8.13
N ALA A 17 -10.59 18.87 9.18
CA ALA A 17 -9.71 18.06 9.98
C ALA A 17 -9.08 16.95 9.10
N PRO A 18 -7.76 16.74 9.16
CA PRO A 18 -7.08 15.80 8.28
C PRO A 18 -7.31 14.35 8.72
N PHE A 19 -6.90 13.42 7.85
CA PHE A 19 -6.97 11.98 8.09
C PHE A 19 -5.57 11.37 8.02
N VAL A 20 -5.39 10.27 8.75
CA VAL A 20 -4.23 9.39 8.65
C VAL A 20 -4.71 7.96 8.38
N GLU A 21 -3.91 7.20 7.62
CA GLU A 21 -4.13 5.77 7.47
C GLU A 21 -3.56 5.03 8.68
N LEU A 22 -4.41 4.27 9.37
CA LEU A 22 -4.04 3.39 10.48
C LEU A 22 -4.13 1.93 10.03
N VAL A 23 -3.03 1.21 10.18
CA VAL A 23 -2.88 -0.19 9.80
C VAL A 23 -2.75 -1.03 11.07
N THR A 24 -3.55 -2.09 11.19
CA THR A 24 -3.62 -2.95 12.38
C THR A 24 -3.48 -4.42 12.01
N GLY A 25 -2.91 -5.23 12.90
CA GLY A 25 -2.89 -6.70 12.77
C GLY A 25 -2.41 -7.18 11.39
N ASP A 26 -3.25 -7.99 10.73
CA ASP A 26 -3.05 -8.54 9.38
C ASP A 26 -3.14 -7.49 8.25
N LEU A 27 -2.50 -6.33 8.45
CA LEU A 27 -2.46 -5.20 7.51
C LEU A 27 -3.85 -4.62 7.18
N VAL A 28 -4.76 -4.62 8.15
CA VAL A 28 -6.09 -4.02 8.00
C VAL A 28 -5.98 -2.51 8.10
N SER A 29 -6.22 -1.82 6.99
CA SER A 29 -6.20 -0.35 6.89
C SER A 29 -7.54 0.29 7.25
N SER A 30 -7.47 1.42 7.95
CA SER A 30 -8.61 2.30 8.26
C SER A 30 -8.21 3.77 8.20
N GLN A 31 -9.15 4.66 7.86
CA GLN A 31 -8.90 6.11 7.84
C GLN A 31 -9.36 6.72 9.17
N ILE A 32 -8.42 7.32 9.90
CA ILE A 32 -8.68 7.96 11.19
C ILE A 32 -8.64 9.47 11.04
N LYS A 33 -9.74 10.12 11.42
CA LYS A 33 -9.80 11.58 11.48
C LYS A 33 -9.03 12.07 12.70
N VAL A 34 -8.04 12.95 12.50
CA VAL A 34 -7.26 13.56 13.57
C VAL A 34 -7.71 15.01 13.81
N PRO A 35 -7.55 15.55 15.03
CA PRO A 35 -8.13 16.85 15.37
C PRO A 35 -7.47 18.04 14.66
N ALA A 36 -6.20 17.91 14.27
CA ALA A 36 -5.43 18.94 13.59
C ALA A 36 -4.33 18.33 12.71
N HIS A 37 -3.65 19.16 11.92
CA HIS A 37 -2.48 18.75 11.13
C HIS A 37 -1.27 18.39 11.97
N GLU A 38 -1.32 18.69 13.26
CA GLU A 38 -0.39 18.20 14.27
C GLU A 38 -1.19 17.45 15.33
N PHE A 39 -0.75 16.26 15.70
CA PHE A 39 -1.43 15.43 16.70
C PHE A 39 -0.39 14.68 17.53
N THR A 40 -0.80 14.19 18.70
CA THR A 40 0.06 13.34 19.53
C THR A 40 -0.34 11.88 19.44
N GLY A 41 0.60 10.97 19.76
CA GLY A 41 0.29 9.54 19.87
C GLY A 41 -0.91 9.27 20.78
N ALA A 42 -1.01 9.96 21.92
CA ALA A 42 -2.16 9.86 22.83
C ALA A 42 -3.47 10.30 22.17
N SER A 43 -3.48 11.41 21.43
CA SER A 43 -4.68 11.87 20.73
C SER A 43 -5.09 10.95 19.58
N LEU A 44 -4.12 10.28 18.93
CA LEU A 44 -4.42 9.27 17.91
C LEU A 44 -5.05 8.03 18.53
N ILE A 45 -4.53 7.55 19.67
CA ILE A 45 -5.08 6.42 20.42
C ILE A 45 -6.54 6.70 20.77
N GLU A 46 -6.85 7.90 21.27
CA GLU A 46 -8.21 8.33 21.58
C GLU A 46 -9.09 8.38 20.32
N ALA A 47 -8.61 9.04 19.26
CA ALA A 47 -9.35 9.19 18.00
C ALA A 47 -9.66 7.85 17.32
N ALA A 48 -8.71 6.91 17.37
CA ALA A 48 -8.82 5.56 16.84
C ALA A 48 -9.51 4.58 17.79
N LYS A 49 -9.86 5.00 19.02
CA LYS A 49 -10.47 4.18 20.07
C LYS A 49 -9.65 2.92 20.38
N LEU A 50 -8.32 3.06 20.37
CA LEU A 50 -7.40 1.98 20.73
C LEU A 50 -7.33 1.83 22.25
N ASP A 51 -7.08 0.60 22.70
CA ASP A 51 -6.80 0.30 24.10
C ASP A 51 -5.37 0.78 24.48
N PRO A 52 -5.21 1.73 25.41
CA PRO A 52 -3.92 2.32 25.78
C PRO A 52 -3.10 1.41 26.72
N ALA A 53 -2.99 0.14 26.37
CA ALA A 53 -2.23 -0.82 27.16
C ALA A 53 -0.72 -0.47 27.16
N PRO A 54 0.04 -0.85 28.20
CA PRO A 54 1.48 -0.58 28.28
C PRO A 54 2.31 -1.18 27.15
N ASP A 55 1.80 -2.22 26.48
CA ASP A 55 2.44 -2.91 25.36
C ASP A 55 2.02 -2.35 23.99
N LEU A 56 1.17 -1.31 23.93
CA LEU A 56 0.76 -0.70 22.67
C LEU A 56 1.92 0.06 22.04
N VAL A 57 2.25 -0.28 20.80
CA VAL A 57 3.30 0.39 20.02
C VAL A 57 2.68 1.03 18.79
N LEU A 58 2.94 2.32 18.58
CA LEU A 58 2.58 3.05 17.36
C LEU A 58 3.85 3.29 16.54
N LEU A 59 3.80 2.99 15.25
CA LEU A 59 4.93 3.16 14.33
C LEU A 59 4.50 4.02 13.14
N ALA A 60 5.22 5.10 12.85
CA ALA A 60 4.99 5.93 11.67
C ALA A 60 5.85 5.47 10.51
N LEU A 61 5.25 5.13 9.36
CA LEU A 61 5.95 5.16 8.08
C LEU A 61 6.00 6.60 7.60
N LEU A 62 7.20 7.15 7.57
CA LEU A 62 7.45 8.53 7.19
C LEU A 62 7.38 8.71 5.67
N THR A 63 7.13 9.94 5.22
CA THR A 63 7.21 10.28 3.80
C THR A 63 8.61 10.11 3.21
N SER A 64 9.64 10.12 4.05
CA SER A 64 11.02 9.79 3.68
C SER A 64 11.26 8.29 3.43
N GLY A 65 10.38 7.41 3.91
CA GLY A 65 10.44 5.96 3.71
C GLY A 65 10.78 5.16 4.97
N GLY A 66 11.45 5.76 5.96
CA GLY A 66 11.77 5.10 7.23
C GLY A 66 10.55 4.84 8.13
N ILE A 67 10.70 3.93 9.08
CA ILE A 67 9.69 3.65 10.11
C ILE A 67 10.27 3.93 11.50
N GLU A 68 9.53 4.71 12.31
CA GLU A 68 9.93 5.05 13.68
C GLU A 68 8.78 4.93 14.68
N THR A 69 9.14 4.69 15.94
CA THR A 69 8.17 4.65 17.05
C THR A 69 7.64 6.03 17.39
N ILE A 70 6.31 6.14 17.48
CA ILE A 70 5.60 7.31 17.98
C ILE A 70 5.40 7.19 19.49
N ARG A 71 5.85 8.19 20.25
CA ARG A 71 5.54 8.27 21.69
C ARG A 71 4.19 8.92 21.95
N ALA A 72 3.57 8.60 23.09
CA ALA A 72 2.27 9.16 23.47
C ALA A 72 2.26 10.71 23.51
N SER A 73 3.35 11.33 23.93
CA SER A 73 3.49 12.79 24.05
C SER A 73 4.15 13.47 22.84
N GLU A 74 4.60 12.70 21.86
CA GLU A 74 5.29 13.22 20.67
C GLU A 74 4.30 13.93 19.76
N ILE A 75 4.71 15.08 19.20
CA ILE A 75 3.90 15.85 18.25
C ILE A 75 4.31 15.46 16.84
N ILE A 76 3.33 15.04 16.05
CA ILE A 76 3.51 14.49 14.71
C ILE A 76 2.77 15.37 13.73
N ASN A 77 3.46 15.73 12.64
CA ASN A 77 2.81 16.42 11.53
C ASN A 77 2.22 15.39 10.57
N VAL A 78 0.92 15.51 10.25
CA VAL A 78 0.23 14.62 9.30
C VAL A 78 0.94 14.56 7.95
N ALA A 79 1.50 15.67 7.47
CA ALA A 79 2.20 15.71 6.18
C ALA A 79 3.54 14.96 6.17
N ALA A 80 4.08 14.60 7.34
CA ALA A 80 5.33 13.85 7.47
C ALA A 80 5.09 12.33 7.48
N VAL A 81 3.84 11.87 7.61
CA VAL A 81 3.49 10.46 7.79
C VAL A 81 2.67 9.96 6.62
N GLN A 82 3.07 8.83 6.05
CA GLN A 82 2.28 8.11 5.05
C GLN A 82 1.24 7.21 5.72
N ARG A 83 1.66 6.40 6.70
CA ARG A 83 0.81 5.45 7.43
C ARG A 83 1.27 5.29 8.86
N ILE A 84 0.36 4.84 9.72
CA ILE A 84 0.65 4.50 11.10
C ILE A 84 0.31 3.03 11.32
N TYR A 85 1.26 2.24 11.82
CA TYR A 85 1.03 0.85 12.21
C TYR A 85 0.82 0.76 13.71
N VAL A 86 -0.10 -0.13 14.09
CA VAL A 86 -0.36 -0.49 15.48
C VAL A 86 0.18 -1.89 15.74
N GLY A 87 1.13 -1.98 16.66
CA GLY A 87 1.70 -3.23 17.13
C GLY A 87 1.52 -3.42 18.63
N ARG A 88 2.00 -4.57 19.11
CA ARG A 88 2.06 -4.92 20.54
C ARG A 88 3.46 -5.45 20.85
N GLY A 89 4.09 -4.97 21.93
CA GLY A 89 5.43 -5.39 22.33
C GLY A 89 5.99 -4.55 23.49
N ASP A 90 7.03 -5.07 24.15
CA ASP A 90 7.77 -4.35 25.21
C ASP A 90 8.91 -3.48 24.66
N ARG A 91 9.27 -3.68 23.38
CA ARG A 91 10.34 -2.98 22.66
C ARG A 91 10.06 -2.97 21.17
N THR A 92 10.86 -2.22 20.43
CA THR A 92 10.93 -2.31 18.97
C THR A 92 12.24 -2.94 18.52
N TRP A 93 12.18 -3.57 17.36
CA TRP A 93 13.29 -4.26 16.70
C TRP A 93 13.69 -3.46 15.48
N ARG A 94 14.99 -3.24 15.31
CA ARG A 94 15.54 -2.41 14.24
C ARG A 94 16.04 -3.27 13.09
N PHE A 95 15.72 -2.84 11.88
CA PHE A 95 16.21 -3.43 10.65
C PHE A 95 16.36 -2.32 9.60
N THR A 96 16.88 -2.67 8.43
CA THR A 96 16.89 -1.75 7.29
C THR A 96 16.12 -2.33 6.11
N LEU A 97 15.43 -1.47 5.37
CA LEU A 97 14.78 -1.84 4.12
C LEU A 97 15.08 -0.76 3.09
N ASN A 98 15.69 -1.14 1.96
CA ASN A 98 16.16 -0.20 0.93
C ASN A 98 17.12 0.89 1.48
N ASN A 99 17.95 0.52 2.46
CA ASN A 99 18.85 1.41 3.20
C ASN A 99 18.17 2.45 4.12
N GLU A 100 16.84 2.41 4.24
CA GLU A 100 16.12 3.21 5.23
C GLU A 100 16.08 2.49 6.58
N SER A 101 16.17 3.26 7.66
CA SER A 101 16.06 2.75 9.03
C SER A 101 14.59 2.44 9.35
N MET A 102 14.34 1.25 9.86
CA MET A 102 13.00 0.77 10.20
C MET A 102 12.94 0.28 11.64
N GLU A 103 11.76 0.41 12.25
CA GLU A 103 11.42 -0.17 13.55
C GLU A 103 10.16 -1.04 13.42
N TRP A 104 10.14 -2.18 14.13
CA TRP A 104 8.97 -3.07 14.18
C TRP A 104 8.65 -3.51 15.61
N ALA A 105 7.36 -3.66 15.93
CA ALA A 105 6.91 -3.97 17.29
C ALA A 105 7.07 -5.44 17.68
N SER A 106 7.28 -6.33 16.71
CA SER A 106 7.44 -7.78 16.92
C SER A 106 8.86 -8.20 16.60
N GLU A 107 9.34 -9.21 17.33
CA GLU A 107 10.63 -9.87 17.08
C GLU A 107 10.68 -10.49 15.68
N THR A 108 9.53 -10.93 15.16
CA THR A 108 9.44 -11.51 13.82
C THR A 108 8.71 -10.57 12.87
N ILE A 109 9.23 -10.44 11.65
CA ILE A 109 8.59 -9.71 10.56
C ILE A 109 8.35 -10.64 9.37
N SER A 110 7.16 -10.56 8.78
CA SER A 110 6.85 -11.34 7.58
C SER A 110 7.25 -10.60 6.31
N GLU A 111 7.56 -11.37 5.28
CA GLU A 111 7.76 -10.88 3.92
C GLU A 111 6.57 -10.03 3.47
N THR A 112 5.34 -10.42 3.83
CA THR A 112 4.11 -9.68 3.50
C THR A 112 4.10 -8.27 4.09
N VAL A 113 4.60 -8.10 5.33
CA VAL A 113 4.74 -6.78 5.95
C VAL A 113 5.82 -5.96 5.24
N LEU A 114 6.99 -6.55 4.96
CA LEU A 114 8.07 -5.88 4.23
C LEU A 114 7.61 -5.42 2.83
N ARG A 115 6.88 -6.29 2.12
CA ARG A 115 6.26 -6.01 0.83
C ARG A 115 5.25 -4.87 0.92
N HIS A 116 4.46 -4.82 1.98
CA HIS A 116 3.50 -3.73 2.21
C HIS A 116 4.19 -2.37 2.39
N PHE A 117 5.34 -2.31 3.06
CA PHE A 117 6.11 -1.07 3.21
C PHE A 117 6.57 -0.48 1.88
N VAL A 118 6.87 -1.32 0.89
CA VAL A 118 7.33 -0.89 -0.44
C VAL A 118 6.22 -0.81 -1.50
N GLY A 119 4.96 -0.91 -1.09
CA GLY A 119 3.80 -0.67 -1.96
C GLY A 119 3.01 -1.91 -2.40
N GLY A 120 3.36 -3.11 -1.94
CA GLY A 120 2.48 -4.28 -2.06
C GLY A 120 2.43 -4.95 -3.43
N ASP A 121 3.23 -4.54 -4.41
CA ASP A 121 3.12 -5.06 -5.78
C ASP A 121 3.63 -6.53 -5.90
N ASP A 122 2.98 -7.32 -6.76
CA ASP A 122 3.36 -8.72 -7.05
C ASP A 122 4.66 -8.83 -7.88
N ASP A 123 5.12 -7.74 -8.49
CA ASP A 123 6.41 -7.68 -9.19
C ASP A 123 7.57 -7.26 -8.29
N VAL A 124 7.35 -7.17 -6.98
CA VAL A 124 8.42 -6.89 -6.04
C VAL A 124 8.94 -8.20 -5.47
N GLU A 125 10.24 -8.37 -5.46
CA GLU A 125 10.91 -9.35 -4.61
C GLU A 125 11.46 -8.64 -3.38
N ILE A 126 11.24 -9.23 -2.22
CA ILE A 126 11.94 -8.87 -1.00
C ILE A 126 13.10 -9.84 -0.84
N VAL A 127 14.27 -9.28 -0.64
CA VAL A 127 15.53 -9.99 -0.53
C VAL A 127 16.11 -9.68 0.84
N ILE A 128 16.59 -10.70 1.55
CA ILE A 128 17.39 -10.53 2.75
C ILE A 128 18.87 -10.66 2.39
N ARG A 129 19.70 -9.74 2.92
CA ARG A 129 21.15 -9.78 2.80
C ARG A 129 21.74 -10.33 4.09
N GLN A 130 22.27 -11.54 4.05
CA GLN A 130 22.93 -12.17 5.20
C GLN A 130 24.39 -11.74 5.33
N ASN A 131 25.05 -11.47 4.18
CA ASN A 131 26.37 -10.86 4.08
C ASN A 131 26.48 -10.10 2.73
N PRO A 132 27.52 -9.26 2.50
CA PRO A 132 27.60 -8.42 1.31
C PRO A 132 27.50 -9.15 -0.04
N ASP A 133 27.87 -10.43 -0.08
CA ASP A 133 27.93 -11.24 -1.30
C ASP A 133 26.76 -12.26 -1.41
N GLU A 134 25.89 -12.33 -0.39
CA GLU A 134 24.84 -13.33 -0.28
C GLU A 134 23.48 -12.69 -0.03
N GLU A 135 22.67 -12.74 -1.08
CA GLU A 135 21.29 -12.26 -1.13
C GLU A 135 20.35 -13.44 -1.35
N THR A 136 19.34 -13.58 -0.48
CA THR A 136 18.31 -14.62 -0.58
C THR A 136 16.96 -13.97 -0.79
N VAL A 137 16.23 -14.37 -1.84
CA VAL A 137 14.84 -13.95 -2.05
C VAL A 137 13.97 -14.60 -0.97
N LEU A 138 13.17 -13.79 -0.28
CA LEU A 138 12.19 -14.30 0.69
C LEU A 138 10.94 -14.79 -0.04
N GLU A 139 10.55 -16.03 0.26
CA GLU A 139 9.27 -16.56 -0.20
C GLU A 139 8.11 -15.81 0.46
N GLN A 140 7.03 -15.60 -0.29
CA GLN A 140 5.89 -14.82 0.17
C GLN A 140 5.27 -15.43 1.44
N GLY A 141 5.04 -14.59 2.44
CA GLY A 141 4.49 -15.00 3.74
C GLY A 141 5.51 -15.59 4.71
N THR A 142 6.77 -15.78 4.32
CA THR A 142 7.83 -16.24 5.22
C THR A 142 8.11 -15.20 6.30
N SER A 143 8.33 -15.65 7.54
CA SER A 143 8.74 -14.80 8.65
C SER A 143 10.23 -14.90 8.92
N VAL A 144 10.83 -13.77 9.28
CA VAL A 144 12.24 -13.63 9.65
C VAL A 144 12.31 -13.08 11.08
N SER A 145 13.23 -13.60 11.91
CA SER A 145 13.52 -13.05 13.23
C SER A 145 14.46 -11.84 13.11
N LEU A 146 14.19 -10.82 13.92
CA LEU A 146 14.97 -9.59 14.08
C LEU A 146 15.79 -9.59 15.39
N ASP A 147 15.80 -10.70 16.14
CA ASP A 147 16.65 -10.90 17.34
C ASP A 147 18.01 -11.51 16.98
N GLY A 148 18.47 -11.28 15.75
CA GLY A 148 19.80 -11.67 15.34
C GLY A 148 20.89 -10.88 16.08
N SER A 149 22.13 -11.37 15.99
CA SER A 149 23.30 -10.67 16.53
C SER A 149 23.67 -9.37 15.76
N SER A 150 22.96 -9.07 14.67
CA SER A 150 23.22 -7.95 13.76
C SER A 150 21.91 -7.39 13.23
N ILE A 151 21.94 -6.16 12.73
CA ILE A 151 20.77 -5.54 12.09
C ILE A 151 20.48 -6.24 10.76
N GLU A 152 19.29 -6.81 10.63
CA GLU A 152 18.82 -7.42 9.40
C GLU A 152 18.66 -6.38 8.30
N THR A 153 19.12 -6.73 7.10
CA THR A 153 19.11 -5.84 5.92
C THR A 153 18.25 -6.46 4.84
N PHE A 154 17.19 -5.75 4.47
CA PHE A 154 16.29 -6.15 3.41
C PHE A 154 16.39 -5.17 2.22
N HIS A 155 16.19 -5.71 1.03
CA HIS A 155 16.11 -4.94 -0.20
C HIS A 155 14.89 -5.36 -0.99
N SER A 156 14.17 -4.39 -1.53
CA SER A 156 13.14 -4.65 -2.53
C SER A 156 13.71 -4.41 -3.92
N ARG A 157 13.37 -5.26 -4.87
CA ARG A 157 13.64 -5.03 -6.30
C ARG A 157 12.41 -5.34 -7.12
N ARG A 158 12.17 -4.55 -8.17
CA ARG A 158 11.17 -4.92 -9.17
C ARG A 158 11.74 -6.00 -10.08
N VAL A 159 10.98 -7.06 -10.27
CA VAL A 159 11.31 -8.17 -11.15
C VAL A 159 10.26 -8.30 -12.24
N THR A 160 10.75 -8.55 -13.45
CA THR A 160 9.91 -8.92 -14.59
C THR A 160 9.50 -10.37 -14.40
N ARG A 161 8.24 -10.62 -14.08
CA ARG A 161 7.69 -11.99 -13.98
C ARG A 161 6.96 -12.34 -15.25
N GLU A 162 7.26 -13.51 -15.80
CA GLU A 162 6.43 -14.13 -16.83
C GLU A 162 5.11 -14.58 -16.21
N ILE A 163 4.01 -14.39 -16.94
CA ILE A 163 2.66 -14.76 -16.52
C ILE A 163 1.92 -15.40 -17.68
N THR A 164 0.93 -16.23 -17.35
CA THR A 164 -0.07 -16.71 -18.28
C THR A 164 -1.41 -16.09 -17.94
N VAL A 165 -2.01 -15.39 -18.89
CA VAL A 165 -3.41 -14.92 -18.81
C VAL A 165 -4.23 -15.63 -19.88
N TYR A 166 -5.55 -15.54 -19.82
CA TYR A 166 -6.43 -16.22 -20.75
C TYR A 166 -7.32 -15.21 -21.45
N TYR A 167 -7.44 -15.32 -22.78
CA TYR A 167 -8.39 -14.54 -23.56
C TYR A 167 -9.32 -15.49 -24.32
N ASN A 168 -10.63 -15.42 -24.06
CA ASN A 168 -11.61 -16.38 -24.59
C ASN A 168 -11.22 -17.85 -24.34
N ASN A 169 -10.59 -18.11 -23.18
CA ASN A 169 -10.00 -19.39 -22.73
C ASN A 169 -8.68 -19.80 -23.40
N ASP A 170 -8.18 -19.05 -24.38
CA ASP A 170 -6.86 -19.31 -24.97
C ASP A 170 -5.75 -18.71 -24.10
N PRO A 171 -4.70 -19.47 -23.74
CA PRO A 171 -3.59 -18.95 -22.95
C PRO A 171 -2.77 -17.93 -23.74
N PHE A 172 -2.33 -16.90 -23.06
CA PHE A 172 -1.45 -15.86 -23.55
C PHE A 172 -0.30 -15.65 -22.56
N GLU A 173 0.92 -15.95 -23.01
CA GLU A 173 2.14 -15.70 -22.24
C GLU A 173 2.53 -14.23 -22.34
N GLY A 174 2.80 -13.61 -21.19
CA GLY A 174 3.13 -12.21 -21.11
C GLY A 174 3.97 -11.89 -19.88
N VAL A 175 4.00 -10.60 -19.53
CA VAL A 175 4.82 -10.10 -18.43
C VAL A 175 3.92 -9.39 -17.42
N ALA A 176 4.11 -9.65 -16.13
CA ALA A 176 3.41 -8.94 -15.06
C ALA A 176 3.80 -7.46 -15.03
N ARG A 177 2.97 -6.62 -15.64
CA ARG A 177 3.08 -5.16 -15.56
C ARG A 177 1.72 -4.50 -15.71
N VAL A 178 1.72 -3.17 -15.65
CA VAL A 178 0.56 -2.37 -16.02
C VAL A 178 0.47 -2.27 -17.54
N TYR A 179 -0.69 -2.60 -18.07
CA TYR A 179 -1.06 -2.45 -19.48
C TYR A 179 -2.19 -1.43 -19.60
N GLY A 180 -2.16 -0.62 -20.67
CA GLY A 180 -3.34 0.12 -21.08
C GLY A 180 -4.37 -0.83 -21.67
N VAL A 181 -5.66 -0.60 -21.45
CA VAL A 181 -6.70 -1.46 -22.03
C VAL A 181 -6.65 -1.43 -23.57
N GLY A 182 -6.36 -0.28 -24.19
CA GLY A 182 -6.12 -0.21 -25.65
C GLY A 182 -4.95 -1.07 -26.14
N GLU A 183 -3.89 -1.19 -25.34
CA GLU A 183 -2.76 -2.08 -25.61
C GLU A 183 -3.20 -3.55 -25.56
N LEU A 184 -3.95 -3.95 -24.52
CA LEU A 184 -4.49 -5.31 -24.39
C LEU A 184 -5.43 -5.68 -25.53
N ARG A 185 -6.30 -4.74 -25.96
CA ARG A 185 -7.20 -4.96 -27.10
C ARG A 185 -6.41 -5.23 -28.37
N THR A 186 -5.28 -4.55 -28.56
CA THR A 186 -4.38 -4.80 -29.69
C THR A 186 -3.70 -6.17 -29.56
N LEU A 187 -3.22 -6.49 -28.36
CA LEU A 187 -2.51 -7.74 -28.05
C LEU A 187 -3.37 -8.98 -28.25
N PHE A 188 -4.64 -8.93 -27.82
CA PHE A 188 -5.61 -10.00 -27.95
C PHE A 188 -6.40 -9.95 -29.28
N ALA A 189 -6.04 -9.03 -30.18
CA ALA A 189 -6.76 -8.82 -31.44
C ALA A 189 -8.28 -8.68 -31.25
N VAL A 190 -8.70 -7.93 -30.24
CA VAL A 190 -10.12 -7.69 -29.93
C VAL A 190 -10.75 -6.93 -31.09
N PRO A 191 -11.85 -7.43 -31.70
CA PRO A 191 -12.50 -6.73 -32.80
C PRO A 191 -12.97 -5.32 -32.41
N GLU A 192 -12.95 -4.42 -33.38
CA GLU A 192 -13.46 -3.07 -33.20
C GLU A 192 -14.95 -3.09 -32.81
N GLY A 193 -15.33 -2.25 -31.87
CA GLY A 193 -16.72 -2.16 -31.38
C GLY A 193 -17.14 -3.26 -30.38
N PHE A 194 -16.31 -4.27 -30.12
CA PHE A 194 -16.64 -5.31 -29.15
C PHE A 194 -16.50 -4.80 -27.70
N VAL A 195 -17.36 -5.29 -26.81
CA VAL A 195 -17.19 -5.12 -25.37
C VAL A 195 -16.00 -5.99 -24.95
N PHE A 196 -15.12 -5.47 -24.10
CA PHE A 196 -13.94 -6.18 -23.60
C PHE A 196 -13.98 -6.20 -22.08
N GLU A 197 -13.96 -7.38 -21.49
CA GLU A 197 -14.22 -7.58 -20.07
C GLU A 197 -13.12 -8.42 -19.43
N VAL A 198 -12.90 -8.22 -18.14
CA VAL A 198 -12.14 -9.13 -17.28
C VAL A 198 -13.11 -9.94 -16.43
N ILE A 199 -12.83 -11.24 -16.28
CA ILE A 199 -13.54 -12.11 -15.34
C ILE A 199 -12.80 -12.04 -14.01
N ARG A 200 -13.48 -11.57 -12.96
CA ARG A 200 -12.93 -11.51 -11.61
C ARG A 200 -12.92 -12.89 -10.96
N GLY A 201 -12.19 -13.03 -9.85
CA GLY A 201 -12.07 -14.29 -9.12
C GLY A 201 -13.40 -14.83 -8.57
N ASP A 202 -14.44 -14.00 -8.47
CA ASP A 202 -15.81 -14.36 -8.11
C ASP A 202 -16.69 -14.74 -9.32
N GLY A 203 -16.14 -14.68 -10.53
CA GLY A 203 -16.84 -14.94 -11.80
C GLY A 203 -17.60 -13.73 -12.36
N GLU A 204 -17.53 -12.55 -11.73
CA GLU A 204 -18.14 -11.33 -12.25
C GLU A 204 -17.41 -10.87 -13.53
N PHE A 205 -18.20 -10.53 -14.55
CA PHE A 205 -17.70 -9.90 -15.79
C PHE A 205 -17.69 -8.38 -15.60
N VAL A 206 -16.53 -7.77 -15.80
CA VAL A 206 -16.36 -6.32 -15.64
C VAL A 206 -15.81 -5.73 -16.93
N GLU A 207 -16.62 -4.89 -17.57
CA GLU A 207 -16.22 -4.12 -18.74
C GLU A 207 -15.03 -3.19 -18.45
N LEU A 208 -14.06 -3.21 -19.36
CA LEU A 208 -12.83 -2.45 -19.26
C LEU A 208 -12.92 -1.19 -20.14
N ASN A 209 -12.75 -0.03 -19.52
CA ASN A 209 -12.71 1.23 -20.25
C ASN A 209 -11.41 1.31 -21.10
N PRO A 210 -11.46 1.71 -22.38
CA PRO A 210 -10.27 1.79 -23.24
C PRO A 210 -9.11 2.65 -22.70
N ASN A 211 -9.41 3.67 -21.89
CA ASN A 211 -8.43 4.57 -21.27
C ASN A 211 -7.95 4.10 -19.89
N GLN A 212 -8.53 3.01 -19.36
CA GLN A 212 -8.11 2.42 -18.09
C GLN A 212 -6.76 1.72 -18.26
N HIS A 213 -6.03 1.64 -17.16
CA HIS A 213 -4.85 0.80 -17.03
C HIS A 213 -5.16 -0.34 -16.06
N ILE A 214 -4.69 -1.53 -16.37
CA ILE A 214 -4.85 -2.72 -15.53
C ILE A 214 -3.50 -3.39 -15.35
N ARG A 215 -3.23 -3.84 -14.13
CA ARG A 215 -2.07 -4.67 -13.82
C ARG A 215 -2.41 -6.12 -14.16
N LEU A 216 -1.73 -6.70 -15.15
CA LEU A 216 -1.88 -8.13 -15.43
C LEU A 216 -1.26 -8.96 -14.31
N LYS A 217 -1.97 -10.00 -13.91
CA LYS A 217 -1.53 -11.02 -12.96
C LYS A 217 -1.74 -12.39 -13.58
N ASP A 218 -0.94 -13.35 -13.15
CA ASP A 218 -1.07 -14.74 -13.58
C ASP A 218 -2.51 -15.26 -13.34
N GLY A 219 -3.03 -16.03 -14.29
CA GLY A 219 -4.37 -16.61 -14.24
C GLY A 219 -5.52 -15.66 -14.55
N MET A 220 -5.29 -14.36 -14.79
CA MET A 220 -6.37 -13.45 -15.19
C MET A 220 -7.06 -13.91 -16.46
N GLN A 221 -8.38 -13.74 -16.53
CA GLN A 221 -9.20 -14.16 -17.67
C GLN A 221 -9.91 -12.96 -18.28
N PHE A 222 -9.89 -12.88 -19.61
CA PHE A 222 -10.49 -11.82 -20.40
C PHE A 222 -11.41 -12.41 -21.45
N VAL A 223 -12.47 -11.68 -21.79
CA VAL A 223 -13.38 -12.05 -22.87
C VAL A 223 -13.75 -10.83 -23.71
N SER A 224 -14.16 -11.09 -24.94
CA SER A 224 -14.83 -10.05 -25.74
C SER A 224 -16.05 -10.59 -26.47
N HIS A 225 -17.04 -9.74 -26.66
CA HIS A 225 -18.24 -10.08 -27.41
C HIS A 225 -18.79 -8.87 -28.16
N ALA A 226 -19.59 -9.11 -29.21
CA ALA A 226 -20.31 -8.04 -29.88
C ALA A 226 -21.27 -7.36 -28.90
N PRO A 227 -21.45 -6.03 -28.97
CA PRO A 227 -22.40 -5.34 -28.10
C PRO A 227 -23.79 -5.90 -28.36
N TYR A 228 -24.52 -6.24 -27.30
CA TYR A 228 -25.91 -6.67 -27.43
C TYR A 228 -26.71 -5.48 -27.96
N GLY A 229 -27.09 -5.55 -29.24
CA GLY A 229 -27.95 -4.56 -29.84
C GLY A 229 -29.27 -4.52 -29.08
N VAL A 230 -29.65 -3.32 -28.61
CA VAL A 230 -31.06 -2.97 -28.48
C VAL A 230 -31.68 -3.24 -29.85
N SER A 231 -32.38 -4.37 -29.95
CA SER A 231 -33.25 -4.66 -31.08
C SER A 231 -34.16 -3.45 -31.28
N SER A 232 -34.07 -2.87 -32.48
CA SER A 232 -34.93 -1.78 -32.94
C SER A 232 -36.40 -2.16 -32.92
#